data_AF-A0A7Y8K2Z8-F1
#
_entry.id   AF-A0A7Y8K2Z8-F1
#
_cell.length_a   1.000
_cell.length_b   1.000
_cell.length_c   1.000
_cell.angle_alpha   90.00
_cell.angle_beta   90.00
_cell.angle_gamma   90.00
#
_symmetry.space_group_name_H-M   'P 1'
#
loop_
_entity.id
_entity.type
_entity.pdbx_description
1 polymer ?
#
loop_
_entity_poly.entity_id
_entity_poly.type
_entity_poly.pdbx_seq_one_letter_code
_entity_poly.pdbx_strand_id
1 'polypeptide(L)'
;MRLLLMSLFAALSLAPAAQAADDAPPAQVEAWPLTQTGAVGSSIFLQDRAAARATDALLARFSGKPPEGLIGWIVVPNGEDQLVRFLLGDPAAPRPGYDILVDKNGRAGAVTEAAGAALPDDHLVRYLARNTAASGIGALRCAARYNAVVLDDPDSDGWLVWLLASTTDANKVPMGGHYRFHVSADGRTLEKREQLSGGCLDLDRRQAQQGGQTVGLMTNVIVAPQPLEVHVFLSLLNRLPIYVMAGDKLWGVQGALIREVDTSKKR
;
A
#
# COMPACT_ATOMS: atom_id res chain seq x y z
N MET A 1 -33.72 -69.34 19.90
CA MET A 1 -32.27 -69.55 19.98
C MET A 1 -31.62 -68.18 20.17
N ARG A 2 -31.10 -67.92 21.37
CA ARG A 2 -30.43 -66.68 21.77
C ARG A 2 -29.11 -66.54 21.02
N LEU A 3 -28.79 -65.35 20.54
CA LEU A 3 -27.40 -64.86 20.44
C LEU A 3 -27.41 -63.34 20.56
N LEU A 4 -26.99 -62.86 21.73
CA LEU A 4 -26.58 -61.49 22.01
C LEU A 4 -25.31 -61.21 21.19
N LEU A 5 -25.26 -60.09 20.46
CA LEU A 5 -24.00 -59.45 20.08
C LEU A 5 -23.75 -58.28 21.03
N MET A 6 -22.69 -58.39 21.82
CA MET A 6 -22.15 -57.35 22.70
C MET A 6 -21.51 -56.24 21.87
N SER A 7 -21.94 -55.00 22.11
CA SER A 7 -21.31 -53.77 21.62
C SER A 7 -20.02 -53.50 22.41
N LEU A 8 -18.89 -53.35 21.71
CA LEU A 8 -17.63 -52.86 22.30
C LEU A 8 -17.40 -51.42 21.83
N PHE A 9 -17.78 -50.44 22.66
CA PHE A 9 -17.43 -49.03 22.45
C PHE A 9 -16.04 -48.78 23.04
N ALA A 10 -15.03 -48.69 22.19
CA ALA A 10 -13.71 -48.18 22.57
C ALA A 10 -13.77 -46.64 22.63
N ALA A 11 -13.77 -46.08 23.84
CA ALA A 11 -13.68 -44.64 24.05
C ALA A 11 -12.22 -44.21 23.83
N LEU A 12 -11.92 -43.65 22.64
CA LEU A 12 -10.67 -42.95 22.38
C LEU A 12 -10.74 -41.55 23.03
N SER A 13 -10.03 -41.38 24.14
CA SER A 13 -9.83 -40.08 24.79
C SER A 13 -8.89 -39.22 23.94
N LEU A 14 -9.44 -38.45 23.01
CA LEU A 14 -8.70 -37.37 22.33
C LEU A 14 -8.45 -36.25 23.35
N ALA A 15 -7.22 -36.15 23.84
CA ALA A 15 -6.77 -34.96 24.53
C ALA A 15 -6.79 -33.79 23.54
N PRO A 16 -7.47 -32.66 23.84
CA PRO A 16 -7.36 -31.49 23.00
C PRO A 16 -5.95 -30.93 23.16
N ALA A 17 -5.16 -30.97 22.09
CA ALA A 17 -3.97 -30.15 21.99
C ALA A 17 -4.42 -28.69 22.04
N ALA A 18 -4.12 -28.02 23.15
CA ALA A 18 -4.35 -26.59 23.30
C ALA A 18 -3.52 -25.86 22.23
N GLN A 19 -4.21 -25.34 21.21
CA GLN A 19 -3.64 -24.36 20.28
C GLN A 19 -3.44 -23.05 21.03
N ALA A 20 -2.30 -22.91 21.69
CA ALA A 20 -1.77 -21.60 22.04
C ALA A 20 -1.05 -21.08 20.79
N ALA A 21 -1.81 -20.45 19.90
CA ALA A 21 -1.26 -19.64 18.82
C ALA A 21 -1.71 -18.19 19.04
N ASP A 22 -0.72 -17.29 18.97
CA ASP A 22 -0.81 -15.85 18.70
C ASP A 22 -1.11 -14.84 19.83
N ASP A 23 -0.21 -14.77 20.82
CA ASP A 23 -0.01 -13.54 21.64
C ASP A 23 1.36 -12.87 21.38
N ALA A 24 2.11 -13.29 20.35
CA ALA A 24 3.39 -12.65 20.02
C ALA A 24 3.14 -11.21 19.51
N PRO A 25 3.85 -10.19 20.04
CA PRO A 25 3.77 -8.83 19.50
C PRO A 25 4.07 -8.82 18.01
N PRO A 26 3.39 -7.97 17.22
CA PRO A 26 3.64 -7.91 15.79
C PRO A 26 5.08 -7.49 15.52
N ALA A 27 5.66 -8.07 14.46
CA ALA A 27 7.03 -7.81 14.05
C ALA A 27 7.23 -6.30 13.85
N GLN A 28 8.32 -5.78 14.43
CA GLN A 28 8.68 -4.38 14.24
C GLN A 28 9.17 -4.16 12.82
N VAL A 29 8.79 -3.04 12.23
CA VAL A 29 9.26 -2.58 10.92
C VAL A 29 10.30 -1.49 11.10
N GLU A 30 11.12 -1.31 10.07
CA GLU A 30 12.11 -0.25 10.03
C GLU A 30 11.45 1.13 10.01
N ALA A 31 11.93 2.01 10.88
CA ALA A 31 11.47 3.39 10.97
C ALA A 31 12.63 4.32 10.57
N TRP A 32 12.40 5.13 9.54
CA TRP A 32 13.37 6.13 9.07
C TRP A 32 13.32 7.43 9.86
N PRO A 33 14.33 8.31 9.77
CA PRO A 33 14.23 9.67 10.29
C PRO A 33 12.97 10.38 9.79
N LEU A 34 12.31 11.16 10.65
CA LEU A 34 11.02 11.78 10.36
C LEU A 34 11.00 12.63 9.07
N THR A 35 12.13 13.28 8.75
CA THR A 35 12.30 14.03 7.50
C THR A 35 12.26 13.12 6.27
N GLN A 36 12.93 11.97 6.33
CA GLN A 36 12.90 10.94 5.30
C GLN A 36 11.50 10.32 5.20
N THR A 37 10.86 9.99 6.32
CA THR A 37 9.47 9.50 6.35
C THR A 37 8.50 10.46 5.65
N GLY A 38 8.63 11.76 5.92
CA GLY A 38 7.87 12.82 5.26
C GLY A 38 8.10 12.90 3.75
N ALA A 39 9.36 12.83 3.33
CA ALA A 39 9.75 12.88 1.92
C ALA A 39 9.27 11.64 1.14
N VAL A 40 9.45 10.44 1.69
CA VAL A 40 9.01 9.19 1.08
C VAL A 40 7.48 9.14 1.01
N GLY A 41 6.77 9.48 2.09
CA GLY A 41 5.30 9.53 2.08
C GLY A 41 4.73 10.52 1.06
N SER A 42 5.43 11.64 0.83
CA SER A 42 5.07 12.58 -0.24
C SER A 42 5.29 11.99 -1.63
N SER A 43 6.38 11.25 -1.83
CA SER A 43 6.69 10.56 -3.08
C SER A 43 5.66 9.48 -3.40
N ILE A 44 5.24 8.71 -2.38
CA ILE A 44 4.14 7.74 -2.48
C ILE A 44 2.86 8.43 -2.95
N PHE A 45 2.47 9.54 -2.30
CA PHE A 45 1.28 10.29 -2.68
C PHE A 45 1.34 10.81 -4.12
N LEU A 46 2.48 11.37 -4.55
CA LEU A 46 2.64 11.88 -5.91
C LEU A 46 2.51 10.77 -6.94
N GLN A 47 3.14 9.62 -6.72
CA GLN A 47 3.12 8.49 -7.65
C GLN A 47 1.73 7.83 -7.71
N ASP A 48 1.10 7.58 -6.56
CA ASP A 48 -0.25 7.01 -6.47
C ASP A 48 -1.29 7.93 -7.16
N ARG A 49 -1.20 9.24 -6.89
CA ARG A 49 -2.05 10.24 -7.55
C ARG A 49 -1.83 10.26 -9.06
N ALA A 50 -0.59 10.15 -9.52
CA ALA A 50 -0.29 10.10 -10.95
C ALA A 50 -0.93 8.86 -11.61
N ALA A 51 -0.75 7.68 -11.01
CA ALA A 51 -1.36 6.44 -11.50
C ALA A 51 -2.89 6.53 -11.57
N ALA A 52 -3.54 7.06 -10.53
CA ALA A 52 -4.98 7.25 -10.51
C ALA A 52 -5.46 8.19 -11.64
N ARG A 53 -4.79 9.34 -11.79
CA ARG A 53 -5.16 10.36 -12.81
C ARG A 53 -4.94 9.88 -14.23
N ALA A 54 -3.84 9.17 -14.48
CA ALA A 54 -3.60 8.55 -15.77
C ALA A 54 -4.60 7.42 -16.05
N THR A 55 -5.04 6.68 -15.03
CA THR A 55 -6.08 5.64 -15.18
C THR A 55 -7.41 6.26 -15.57
N ASP A 56 -7.83 7.35 -14.92
CA ASP A 56 -9.04 8.09 -15.29
C ASP A 56 -8.97 8.54 -16.76
N ALA A 57 -7.84 9.12 -17.18
CA ALA A 57 -7.63 9.57 -18.56
C ALA A 57 -7.67 8.41 -19.58
N LEU A 58 -7.02 7.28 -19.26
CA LEU A 58 -7.04 6.09 -20.10
C LEU A 58 -8.46 5.53 -20.24
N LEU A 59 -9.17 5.35 -19.13
CA LEU A 59 -10.55 4.84 -19.16
C LEU A 59 -11.47 5.78 -19.92
N ALA A 60 -11.32 7.10 -19.78
CA ALA A 60 -12.09 8.07 -20.56
C ALA A 60 -11.89 7.91 -22.08
N ARG A 61 -10.66 7.63 -22.53
CA ARG A 61 -10.36 7.34 -23.96
C ARG A 61 -11.06 6.08 -24.45
N PHE A 62 -11.23 5.08 -23.59
CA PHE A 62 -11.82 3.77 -23.91
C PHE A 62 -13.24 3.59 -23.38
N SER A 63 -14.01 4.68 -23.29
CA SER A 63 -15.44 4.67 -22.92
C SER A 63 -15.72 3.97 -21.57
N GLY A 64 -14.84 4.20 -20.59
CA GLY A 64 -14.93 3.65 -19.23
C GLY A 64 -14.43 2.21 -19.08
N LYS A 65 -13.88 1.60 -20.12
CA LYS A 65 -13.36 0.22 -20.08
C LYS A 65 -11.84 0.21 -20.25
N PRO A 66 -11.12 -0.70 -19.58
CA PRO A 66 -9.70 -0.87 -19.86
C PRO A 66 -9.51 -1.37 -21.30
N PRO A 67 -8.46 -0.91 -22.01
CA PRO A 67 -8.11 -1.46 -23.31
C PRO A 67 -7.81 -2.96 -23.22
N GLU A 68 -8.02 -3.69 -24.31
CA GLU A 68 -7.75 -5.12 -24.38
C GLU A 68 -6.28 -5.43 -24.09
N GLY A 69 -6.04 -6.50 -23.33
CA GLY A 69 -4.69 -6.95 -23.00
C GLY A 69 -3.95 -6.11 -21.96
N LEU A 70 -4.61 -5.17 -21.28
CA LEU A 70 -4.01 -4.37 -20.20
C LEU A 70 -3.57 -5.26 -19.03
N ILE A 71 -2.29 -5.19 -18.67
CA ILE A 71 -1.67 -5.98 -17.58
C ILE A 71 -1.12 -5.11 -16.44
N GLY A 72 -1.36 -3.80 -16.48
CA GLY A 72 -1.02 -2.87 -15.41
C GLY A 72 -0.26 -1.64 -15.92
N TRP A 73 0.44 -0.96 -15.03
CA TRP A 73 1.17 0.27 -15.34
C TRP A 73 2.45 0.41 -14.51
N ILE A 74 3.41 1.15 -15.03
CA ILE A 74 4.53 1.67 -14.24
C ILE A 74 4.42 3.19 -14.17
N VAL A 75 5.00 3.77 -13.13
CA VAL A 75 5.18 5.22 -13.04
C VAL A 75 6.67 5.49 -12.97
N VAL A 76 7.14 6.38 -13.82
CA VAL A 76 8.55 6.72 -13.98
C VAL A 76 8.71 8.23 -13.77
N PRO A 77 9.71 8.68 -12.99
CA PRO A 77 10.03 10.11 -12.87
C PRO A 77 10.33 10.73 -14.23
N ASN A 78 9.78 11.93 -14.49
CA ASN A 78 10.03 12.68 -15.72
C ASN A 78 10.20 14.18 -15.40
N GLY A 79 11.37 14.54 -14.85
CA GLY A 79 11.60 15.88 -14.31
C GLY A 79 10.70 16.16 -13.10
N GLU A 80 9.95 17.26 -13.13
CA GLU A 80 8.93 17.56 -12.11
C GLU A 80 7.62 16.78 -12.30
N ASP A 81 7.46 16.11 -13.46
CA ASP A 81 6.26 15.37 -13.85
C ASP A 81 6.46 13.86 -13.63
N GLN A 82 5.40 13.09 -13.87
CA GLN A 82 5.41 11.63 -13.81
C GLN A 82 4.94 11.07 -15.15
N LEU A 83 5.72 10.19 -15.75
CA LEU A 83 5.27 9.37 -16.87
C LEU A 83 4.56 8.14 -16.32
N VAL A 84 3.27 8.02 -16.59
CA VAL A 84 2.53 6.77 -16.36
C VAL A 84 2.47 6.01 -17.68
N ARG A 85 3.07 4.82 -17.70
CA ARG A 85 3.06 3.92 -18.85
C ARG A 85 2.21 2.70 -18.54
N PHE A 86 1.10 2.55 -19.27
CA PHE A 86 0.28 1.36 -19.26
C PHE A 86 0.86 0.28 -20.16
N LEU A 87 0.80 -0.96 -19.69
CA LEU A 87 1.46 -2.11 -20.29
C LEU A 87 0.43 -3.10 -20.82
N LEU A 88 0.72 -3.68 -21.97
CA LEU A 88 -0.13 -4.65 -22.65
C LEU A 88 0.60 -6.00 -22.82
N GLY A 89 -0.19 -7.06 -23.01
CA GLY A 89 0.30 -8.36 -23.47
C GLY A 89 0.43 -9.42 -22.37
N ASP A 90 1.46 -10.25 -22.46
CA ASP A 90 1.74 -11.30 -21.50
C ASP A 90 2.48 -10.71 -20.27
N PRO A 91 2.08 -11.00 -19.03
CA PRO A 91 2.82 -10.58 -17.84
C PRO A 91 4.30 -11.00 -17.80
N ALA A 92 4.68 -12.08 -18.48
CA ALA A 92 6.07 -12.51 -18.62
C ALA A 92 6.83 -11.75 -19.72
N ALA A 93 6.12 -11.08 -20.64
CA ALA A 93 6.68 -10.31 -21.74
C ALA A 93 5.88 -9.01 -21.97
N PRO A 94 5.88 -8.08 -20.99
CA PRO A 94 5.10 -6.85 -21.06
C PRO A 94 5.59 -5.95 -22.18
N ARG A 95 4.66 -5.32 -22.89
CA ARG A 95 4.97 -4.32 -23.90
C ARG A 95 4.42 -2.95 -23.54
N PRO A 96 5.08 -1.85 -23.96
CA PRO A 96 4.51 -0.51 -23.85
C PRO A 96 3.16 -0.44 -24.59
N GLY A 97 2.15 0.14 -23.96
CA GLY A 97 0.82 0.36 -24.54
C GLY A 97 0.50 1.84 -24.68
N TYR A 98 0.32 2.52 -23.55
CA TYR A 98 -0.08 3.93 -23.54
C TYR A 98 0.76 4.74 -22.56
N ASP A 99 1.16 5.93 -22.98
CA ASP A 99 1.90 6.90 -22.18
C ASP A 99 1.01 8.11 -21.87
N ILE A 100 0.99 8.49 -20.59
CA ILE A 100 0.33 9.68 -20.07
C ILE A 100 1.34 10.41 -19.18
N LEU A 101 1.68 11.65 -19.53
CA LEU A 101 2.39 12.55 -18.62
C LEU A 101 1.40 13.15 -17.63
N VAL A 102 1.72 13.07 -16.35
CA VAL A 102 0.96 13.71 -15.26
C VAL A 102 1.82 14.79 -14.66
N ASP A 103 1.32 16.02 -14.66
CA ASP A 103 2.08 17.16 -14.15
C ASP A 103 2.25 17.11 -12.62
N LYS A 104 3.15 17.94 -12.08
CA LYS A 104 3.35 18.07 -10.61
C LYS A 104 2.09 18.42 -9.80
N ASN A 105 1.04 18.95 -10.44
CA ASN A 105 -0.24 19.26 -9.80
C ASN A 105 -1.23 18.09 -9.87
N GLY A 106 -0.88 17.00 -10.56
CA GLY A 106 -1.73 15.83 -10.76
C GLY A 106 -2.69 15.98 -11.94
N ARG A 107 -2.39 16.83 -12.93
CA ARG A 107 -3.18 16.93 -14.16
C ARG A 107 -2.63 15.95 -15.19
N ALA A 108 -3.46 15.01 -15.62
CA ALA A 108 -3.12 14.09 -16.69
C ALA A 108 -3.18 14.80 -18.05
N GLY A 109 -2.14 14.59 -18.87
CA GLY A 109 -2.08 15.01 -20.27
C GLY A 109 -2.87 14.09 -21.19
N ALA A 110 -2.60 14.22 -22.49
CA ALA A 110 -3.20 13.36 -23.50
C ALA A 110 -2.72 11.91 -23.36
N VAL A 111 -3.61 10.97 -23.68
CA VAL A 111 -3.25 9.56 -23.81
C VAL A 111 -2.61 9.35 -25.18
N THR A 112 -1.35 8.89 -25.18
CA THR A 112 -0.58 8.63 -26.39
C THR A 112 -0.22 7.16 -26.49
N GLU A 113 -0.10 6.61 -27.70
CA GLU A 113 0.47 5.28 -27.89
C GLU A 113 1.93 5.32 -27.46
N ALA A 114 2.34 4.38 -26.62
CA ALA A 114 3.72 4.32 -26.16
C ALA A 114 4.64 3.84 -27.29
N ALA A 115 5.79 4.49 -27.45
CA ALA A 115 6.74 4.16 -28.51
C ALA A 115 7.56 2.89 -28.18
N GLY A 116 8.00 2.19 -29.23
CA GLY A 116 8.88 1.03 -29.14
C GLY A 116 8.12 -0.30 -29.02
N ALA A 117 8.77 -1.39 -29.45
CA ALA A 117 8.19 -2.73 -29.36
C ALA A 117 8.42 -3.39 -27.99
N ALA A 118 9.43 -2.92 -27.24
CA ALA A 118 9.86 -3.46 -25.95
C ALA A 118 10.00 -2.33 -24.91
N LEU A 119 9.91 -2.71 -23.64
CA LEU A 119 10.18 -1.78 -22.54
C LEU A 119 11.68 -1.50 -22.44
N PRO A 120 12.08 -0.24 -22.14
CA PRO A 120 13.40 0.03 -21.60
C PRO A 120 13.71 -0.84 -20.37
N ASP A 121 14.98 -1.18 -20.15
CA ASP A 121 15.39 -2.10 -19.09
C ASP A 121 14.96 -1.61 -17.69
N ASP A 122 15.13 -0.32 -17.41
CA ASP A 122 14.74 0.30 -16.15
C ASP A 122 13.21 0.27 -15.92
N HIS A 123 12.43 0.44 -17.00
CA HIS A 123 10.98 0.31 -16.97
C HIS A 123 10.54 -1.14 -16.71
N LEU A 124 11.21 -2.10 -17.34
CA LEU A 124 10.95 -3.53 -17.15
C LEU A 124 11.25 -3.94 -15.72
N VAL A 125 12.38 -3.52 -15.16
CA VAL A 125 12.77 -3.83 -13.78
C VAL A 125 11.77 -3.26 -12.76
N ARG A 126 11.29 -2.01 -12.93
CA ARG A 126 10.22 -1.45 -12.07
C ARG A 126 8.94 -2.29 -12.12
N TYR A 127 8.56 -2.76 -13.31
CA TYR A 127 7.42 -3.66 -13.48
C TYR A 127 7.63 -5.01 -12.76
N LEU A 128 8.82 -5.59 -12.88
CA LEU A 128 9.19 -6.82 -12.20
C LEU A 128 9.13 -6.64 -10.68
N ALA A 129 9.72 -5.56 -10.15
CA ALA A 129 9.73 -5.28 -8.71
C ALA A 129 8.31 -5.19 -8.14
N ARG A 130 7.42 -4.47 -8.84
CA ARG A 130 6.00 -4.38 -8.49
C ARG A 130 5.34 -5.76 -8.42
N ASN A 131 5.57 -6.61 -9.41
CA ASN A 131 4.98 -7.95 -9.48
C ASN A 131 5.56 -8.88 -8.41
N THR A 132 6.87 -8.82 -8.17
CA THR A 132 7.56 -9.57 -7.11
C THR A 132 6.95 -9.24 -5.74
N ALA A 133 6.74 -7.95 -5.44
CA ALA A 133 6.04 -7.52 -4.23
C ALA A 133 4.58 -8.01 -4.17
N ALA A 134 3.83 -7.90 -5.27
CA ALA A 134 2.44 -8.35 -5.34
C ALA A 134 2.28 -9.85 -5.06
N SER A 135 3.21 -10.67 -5.56
CA SER A 135 3.29 -12.11 -5.26
C SER A 135 3.68 -12.38 -3.81
N GLY A 136 4.43 -11.46 -3.18
CA GLY A 136 4.94 -11.58 -1.81
C GLY A 136 4.02 -11.08 -0.69
N ILE A 137 2.84 -10.52 -0.99
CA ILE A 137 1.98 -9.84 0.01
C ILE A 137 1.55 -10.72 1.19
N GLY A 138 1.45 -12.04 0.99
CA GLY A 138 1.06 -12.98 2.02
C GLY A 138 -0.47 -13.09 2.21
N ALA A 139 -0.86 -13.77 3.29
CA ALA A 139 -2.24 -14.20 3.52
C ALA A 139 -3.16 -13.08 4.03
N LEU A 140 -2.64 -12.17 4.88
CA LEU A 140 -3.44 -11.06 5.38
C LEU A 140 -3.66 -10.05 4.26
N ARG A 141 -4.92 -9.87 3.86
CA ARG A 141 -5.34 -8.90 2.83
C ARG A 141 -6.51 -8.09 3.36
N CYS A 142 -6.25 -6.82 3.62
CA CYS A 142 -7.21 -5.91 4.25
C CYS A 142 -8.05 -5.12 3.25
N ALA A 143 -7.70 -5.19 1.97
CA ALA A 143 -8.45 -4.57 0.89
C ALA A 143 -8.63 -5.56 -0.27
N ALA A 144 -9.73 -5.39 -1.01
CA ALA A 144 -9.97 -6.13 -2.24
C ALA A 144 -8.97 -5.74 -3.34
N ARG A 145 -8.40 -4.53 -3.25
CA ARG A 145 -7.46 -3.98 -4.21
C ARG A 145 -6.34 -3.24 -3.50
N TYR A 146 -5.17 -3.27 -4.13
CA TYR A 146 -3.99 -2.59 -3.68
C TYR A 146 -3.46 -1.70 -4.80
N ASN A 147 -3.21 -0.43 -4.48
CA ASN A 147 -2.43 0.43 -5.36
C ASN A 147 -0.95 0.12 -5.10
N ALA A 148 -0.15 0.08 -6.17
CA ALA A 148 1.27 -0.19 -6.05
C ALA A 148 2.08 1.08 -6.34
N VAL A 149 3.09 1.33 -5.51
CA VAL A 149 4.09 2.38 -5.70
C VAL A 149 5.47 1.73 -5.71
N VAL A 150 6.33 2.12 -6.65
CA VAL A 150 7.71 1.63 -6.80
C VAL A 150 8.65 2.82 -6.82
N LEU A 151 9.53 2.92 -5.83
CA LEU A 151 10.58 3.94 -5.73
C LEU A 151 11.95 3.26 -5.67
N ASP A 152 12.98 4.04 -5.98
CA ASP A 152 14.36 3.63 -5.78
C ASP A 152 14.61 3.51 -4.26
N ASP A 153 15.35 2.49 -3.84
CA ASP A 153 15.77 2.38 -2.44
C ASP A 153 16.90 3.38 -2.17
N PRO A 154 16.77 4.34 -1.24
CA PRO A 154 17.84 5.30 -0.95
C PRO A 154 19.07 4.65 -0.30
N ASP A 155 18.92 3.45 0.28
CA ASP A 155 19.94 2.77 1.06
C ASP A 155 20.57 1.56 0.32
N SER A 156 20.12 1.26 -0.91
CA SER A 156 20.64 0.17 -1.74
C SER A 156 20.52 0.46 -3.24
N ASP A 157 20.96 -0.46 -4.10
CA ASP A 157 20.68 -0.44 -5.55
C ASP A 157 19.34 -1.10 -5.92
N GLY A 158 18.58 -1.51 -4.90
CA GLY A 158 17.28 -2.17 -5.03
C GLY A 158 16.10 -1.21 -5.17
N TRP A 159 14.92 -1.77 -4.92
CA TRP A 159 13.64 -1.09 -5.05
C TRP A 159 12.84 -1.19 -3.77
N LEU A 160 12.20 -0.09 -3.42
CA LEU A 160 11.14 -0.07 -2.43
C LEU A 160 9.79 -0.14 -3.14
N VAL A 161 8.97 -1.11 -2.76
CA VAL A 161 7.62 -1.26 -3.28
C VAL A 161 6.62 -1.14 -2.14
N TRP A 162 5.58 -0.34 -2.32
CA TRP A 162 4.44 -0.29 -1.42
C TRP A 162 3.22 -0.88 -2.08
N LEU A 163 2.51 -1.73 -1.33
CA LEU A 163 1.15 -2.13 -1.67
C LEU A 163 0.22 -1.44 -0.68
N LEU A 164 -0.48 -0.43 -1.19
CA LEU A 164 -1.37 0.45 -0.43
C LEU A 164 -2.79 -0.12 -0.47
N ALA A 165 -3.33 -0.48 0.68
CA ALA A 165 -4.72 -0.88 0.81
C ALA A 165 -5.61 0.25 0.28
N SER A 166 -6.43 -0.06 -0.74
CA SER A 166 -7.19 0.93 -1.49
C SER A 166 -8.71 0.69 -1.37
N THR A 167 -9.49 1.75 -1.57
CA THR A 167 -10.96 1.69 -1.54
C THR A 167 -11.54 2.71 -2.51
N THR A 168 -12.72 2.40 -3.05
CA THR A 168 -13.53 3.34 -3.84
C THR A 168 -14.60 4.04 -2.99
N ASP A 169 -14.78 3.64 -1.73
CA ASP A 169 -15.68 4.33 -0.80
C ASP A 169 -15.00 5.58 -0.25
N ALA A 170 -15.49 6.76 -0.65
CA ALA A 170 -14.95 8.07 -0.26
C ALA A 170 -15.03 8.37 1.25
N ASN A 171 -15.81 7.59 2.01
CA ASN A 171 -15.90 7.71 3.46
C ASN A 171 -14.97 6.76 4.20
N LYS A 172 -14.35 5.82 3.50
CA LYS A 172 -13.49 4.80 4.11
C LYS A 172 -12.03 5.20 3.93
N VAL A 173 -11.27 5.17 5.03
CA VAL A 173 -9.83 5.39 5.01
C VAL A 173 -9.13 4.14 5.53
N PRO A 174 -8.46 3.36 4.66
CA PRO A 174 -7.67 2.20 5.08
C PRO A 174 -6.45 2.67 5.85
N MET A 175 -6.51 2.64 7.18
CA MET A 175 -5.39 3.01 8.05
C MET A 175 -4.40 1.86 8.24
N GLY A 176 -4.87 0.63 8.10
CA GLY A 176 -4.06 -0.58 8.19
C GLY A 176 -4.08 -1.42 6.92
N GLY A 177 -3.21 -2.42 6.89
CA GLY A 177 -3.11 -3.40 5.83
C GLY A 177 -2.23 -2.99 4.65
N HIS A 178 -1.42 -1.94 4.82
CA HIS A 178 -0.39 -1.52 3.88
C HIS A 178 0.89 -2.33 4.09
N TYR A 179 1.67 -2.50 3.02
CA TYR A 179 2.94 -3.21 3.04
C TYR A 179 4.05 -2.41 2.39
N ARG A 180 5.28 -2.56 2.91
CA ARG A 180 6.52 -2.16 2.26
C ARG A 180 7.35 -3.40 1.95
N PHE A 181 7.99 -3.42 0.79
CA PHE A 181 8.85 -4.50 0.34
C PHE A 181 10.18 -3.92 -0.13
N HIS A 182 11.28 -4.58 0.23
CA HIS A 182 12.58 -4.38 -0.40
C HIS A 182 12.75 -5.48 -1.45
N VAL A 183 13.11 -5.07 -2.66
CA VAL A 183 13.28 -5.95 -3.81
C VAL A 183 14.65 -5.70 -4.41
N SER A 184 15.34 -6.77 -4.80
CA SER A 184 16.67 -6.72 -5.44
C SER A 184 16.71 -5.80 -6.65
N ALA A 185 17.91 -5.31 -7.00
CA ALA A 185 18.14 -4.40 -8.13
C ALA A 185 17.55 -4.89 -9.48
N ASP A 186 17.49 -6.20 -9.71
CA ASP A 186 16.91 -6.80 -10.93
C ASP A 186 15.37 -6.92 -10.90
N GLY A 187 14.74 -6.53 -9.78
CA GLY A 187 13.30 -6.55 -9.56
C GLY A 187 12.71 -7.94 -9.30
N ARG A 188 13.52 -8.99 -9.11
CA ARG A 188 13.07 -10.39 -9.13
C ARG A 188 13.09 -11.09 -7.77
N THR A 189 13.85 -10.59 -6.81
CA THR A 189 13.99 -11.23 -5.49
C THR A 189 13.36 -10.35 -4.43
N LEU A 190 12.43 -10.92 -3.68
CA LEU A 190 11.91 -10.28 -2.48
C LEU A 190 12.91 -10.47 -1.33
N GLU A 191 13.51 -9.37 -0.88
CA GLU A 191 14.55 -9.38 0.15
C GLU A 191 13.96 -9.19 1.55
N LYS A 192 12.94 -8.32 1.65
CA LYS A 192 12.29 -8.01 2.93
C LYS A 192 10.83 -7.65 2.71
N ARG A 193 9.96 -8.10 3.62
CA ARG A 193 8.53 -7.75 3.66
C ARG A 193 8.19 -7.16 5.01
N GLU A 194 7.54 -6.01 5.00
CA GLU A 194 7.12 -5.29 6.20
C GLU A 194 5.63 -5.00 6.16
N GLN A 195 4.92 -5.47 7.18
CA GLN A 195 3.51 -5.17 7.39
C GLN A 195 3.41 -3.88 8.22
N LEU A 196 2.91 -2.80 7.62
CA LEU A 196 2.99 -1.45 8.20
C LEU A 196 1.91 -1.16 9.25
N SER A 197 1.17 -2.18 9.68
CA SER A 197 0.19 -2.14 10.78
C SER A 197 0.06 -3.52 11.43
N GLY A 198 -0.45 -3.60 12.66
CA GLY A 198 -0.70 -4.90 13.31
C GLY A 198 -1.79 -5.75 12.65
N GLY A 199 -2.65 -5.14 11.84
CA GLY A 199 -3.74 -5.82 11.15
C GLY A 199 -4.54 -4.89 10.26
N CYS A 200 -5.74 -5.33 9.87
CA CYS A 200 -6.68 -4.54 9.09
C CYS A 200 -7.36 -3.48 9.97
N LEU A 201 -7.29 -2.22 9.53
CA LEU A 201 -7.92 -1.11 10.22
C LEU A 201 -8.47 -0.14 9.20
N ASP A 202 -9.77 0.13 9.29
CA ASP A 202 -10.45 1.09 8.45
C ASP A 202 -11.13 2.14 9.34
N LEU A 203 -10.98 3.41 8.99
CA LEU A 203 -11.76 4.48 9.58
C LEU A 203 -12.94 4.84 8.67
N ASP A 204 -14.13 4.88 9.22
CA ASP A 204 -15.33 5.36 8.53
C ASP A 204 -15.64 6.79 8.94
N ARG A 205 -15.47 7.73 8.01
CA ARG A 205 -15.69 9.16 8.21
C ARG A 205 -17.14 9.49 8.54
N ARG A 206 -18.11 8.65 8.17
CA ARG A 206 -19.53 8.84 8.53
C ARG A 206 -19.74 8.80 10.04
N GLN A 207 -18.93 8.00 10.75
CA GLN A 207 -18.99 7.90 12.21
C GLN A 207 -18.47 9.18 12.88
N ALA A 208 -17.50 9.86 12.27
CA ALA A 208 -16.92 11.10 12.78
C ALA A 208 -17.79 12.35 12.52
N GLN A 209 -18.78 12.29 11.63
CA GLN A 209 -19.61 13.43 11.24
C GLN A 209 -20.87 13.62 12.11
N GLN A 210 -21.12 12.74 13.09
CA GLN A 210 -22.30 12.80 13.96
C GLN A 210 -22.23 13.88 15.06
N GLY A 211 -21.74 15.08 14.75
CA GLY A 211 -21.66 16.17 15.73
C GLY A 211 -20.74 17.34 15.40
N GLY A 212 -20.10 17.36 14.22
CA GLY A 212 -19.22 18.46 13.81
C GLY A 212 -18.40 18.16 12.55
N GLN A 213 -17.56 19.12 12.16
CA GLN A 213 -16.62 18.94 11.07
C GLN A 213 -15.44 18.08 11.53
N THR A 214 -15.11 17.01 10.78
CA THR A 214 -13.91 16.22 11.05
C THR A 214 -12.65 17.07 10.83
N VAL A 215 -11.90 17.32 11.89
CA VAL A 215 -10.65 18.13 11.87
C VAL A 215 -9.38 17.29 11.82
N GLY A 216 -9.48 15.96 11.94
CA GLY A 216 -8.36 15.03 11.89
C GLY A 216 -8.80 13.58 12.05
N LEU A 217 -7.88 12.66 11.76
CA LEU A 217 -8.04 11.23 11.95
C LEU A 217 -7.10 10.77 13.07
N MET A 218 -7.45 9.69 13.77
CA MET A 218 -6.61 9.14 14.84
C MET A 218 -6.41 7.64 14.65
N THR A 219 -5.19 7.16 14.88
CA THR A 219 -4.82 5.74 14.80
C THR A 219 -3.70 5.41 15.77
N ASN A 220 -3.43 4.12 15.96
CA ASN A 220 -2.29 3.60 16.70
C ASN A 220 -1.38 2.80 15.75
N VAL A 221 -0.06 2.99 15.91
CA VAL A 221 0.96 2.16 15.27
C VAL A 221 1.70 1.38 16.34
N ILE A 222 1.68 0.06 16.21
CA ILE A 222 2.31 -0.87 17.18
C ILE A 222 3.50 -1.61 16.58
N VAL A 223 3.74 -1.44 15.28
CA VAL A 223 4.85 -2.05 14.53
C VAL A 223 6.05 -1.13 14.42
N ALA A 224 5.96 0.11 14.91
CA ALA A 224 7.03 1.10 14.86
C ALA A 224 6.92 2.08 16.04
N PRO A 225 8.03 2.69 16.48
CA PRO A 225 8.03 3.64 17.60
C PRO A 225 7.55 5.05 17.22
N GLN A 226 7.21 5.30 15.95
CA GLN A 226 6.80 6.59 15.41
C GLN A 226 5.92 6.41 14.15
N PRO A 227 5.31 7.48 13.60
CA PRO A 227 4.56 7.38 12.36
C PRO A 227 5.43 6.91 11.19
N LEU A 228 4.85 6.06 10.35
CA LEU A 228 5.42 5.59 9.09
C LEU A 228 4.93 6.42 7.89
N GLU A 229 5.58 6.25 6.75
CA GLU A 229 5.35 6.97 5.50
C GLU A 229 3.93 6.83 4.96
N VAL A 230 3.25 5.72 5.28
CA VAL A 230 1.83 5.51 4.93
C VAL A 230 0.89 6.49 5.64
N HIS A 231 1.24 6.99 6.83
CA HIS A 231 0.45 8.01 7.51
C HIS A 231 0.59 9.38 6.83
N VAL A 232 1.77 9.68 6.31
CA VAL A 232 2.01 10.88 5.49
C VAL A 232 1.20 10.79 4.19
N PHE A 233 1.28 9.65 3.49
CA PHE A 233 0.47 9.37 2.30
C PHE A 233 -1.03 9.57 2.56
N LEU A 234 -1.57 8.94 3.61
CA LEU A 234 -3.00 9.03 3.94
C LEU A 234 -3.40 10.45 4.37
N SER A 235 -2.53 11.18 5.06
CA SER A 235 -2.78 12.59 5.41
C SER A 235 -2.91 13.46 4.15
N LEU A 236 -2.00 13.30 3.18
CA LEU A 236 -2.03 14.01 1.91
C LEU A 236 -3.25 13.63 1.07
N LEU A 237 -3.54 12.33 0.96
CA LEU A 237 -4.67 11.80 0.19
C LEU A 237 -6.01 12.32 0.71
N ASN A 238 -6.19 12.32 2.04
CA ASN A 238 -7.45 12.72 2.68
C ASN A 238 -7.51 14.22 2.99
N ARG A 239 -6.41 14.95 2.82
CA ARG A 239 -6.28 16.38 3.17
C ARG A 239 -6.68 16.65 4.63
N LEU A 240 -6.30 15.73 5.52
CA LEU A 240 -6.59 15.80 6.95
C LEU A 240 -5.33 15.46 7.73
N PRO A 241 -5.09 16.12 8.88
CA PRO A 241 -4.05 15.67 9.79
C PRO A 241 -4.37 14.27 10.32
N ILE A 242 -3.34 13.46 10.54
CA ILE A 242 -3.45 12.17 11.21
C ILE A 242 -2.68 12.23 12.52
N TYR A 243 -3.38 11.94 13.62
CA TYR A 243 -2.80 11.77 14.94
C TYR A 243 -2.48 10.29 15.16
N VAL A 244 -1.22 9.98 15.43
CA VAL A 244 -0.74 8.61 15.55
C VAL A 244 -0.21 8.41 16.96
N MET A 245 -0.78 7.45 17.69
CA MET A 245 -0.19 6.97 18.92
C MET A 245 0.84 5.89 18.61
N ALA A 246 2.08 6.09 19.05
CA ALA A 246 3.17 5.13 18.93
C ALA A 246 3.84 4.98 20.30
N GLY A 247 3.60 3.85 20.96
CA GLY A 247 3.92 3.71 22.39
C GLY A 247 3.11 4.70 23.25
N ASP A 248 3.79 5.44 24.11
CA ASP A 248 3.24 6.48 24.98
C ASP A 248 3.21 7.88 24.32
N LYS A 249 3.71 8.00 23.08
CA LYS A 249 3.81 9.26 22.36
C LYS A 249 2.65 9.48 21.41
N LEU A 250 2.16 10.72 21.39
CA LEU A 250 1.23 11.19 20.38
C LEU A 250 1.99 11.99 19.32
N TRP A 251 1.78 11.66 18.06
CA TRP A 251 2.38 12.35 16.92
C TRP A 251 1.31 12.98 16.04
N GLY A 252 1.58 14.16 15.51
CA GLY A 252 0.78 14.82 14.49
C GLY A 252 1.47 14.73 13.14
N VAL A 253 0.76 14.17 12.15
CA VAL A 253 1.16 14.10 10.75
C VAL A 253 0.30 15.07 9.96
N GLN A 254 0.93 16.10 9.39
CA GLN A 254 0.29 17.15 8.59
C GLN A 254 0.95 17.20 7.22
N GLY A 255 0.44 16.41 6.28
CA GLY A 255 1.15 16.15 5.03
C GLY A 255 2.53 15.57 5.32
N ALA A 256 3.58 16.15 4.74
CA ALA A 256 4.97 15.71 4.93
C ALA A 256 5.55 16.02 6.33
N LEU A 257 4.91 16.89 7.11
CA LEU A 257 5.42 17.33 8.40
C LEU A 257 4.96 16.39 9.51
N ILE A 258 5.91 15.81 10.23
CA ILE A 258 5.67 14.96 11.40
C ILE A 258 6.23 15.65 12.65
N ARG A 259 5.43 15.76 13.72
CA ARG A 259 5.85 16.34 15.00
C ARG A 259 5.27 15.58 16.17
N GLU A 260 6.02 15.44 17.25
CA GLU A 260 5.48 14.98 18.52
C GLU A 260 4.51 16.06 19.06
N VAL A 261 3.33 15.64 19.53
CA VAL A 261 2.33 16.51 20.13
C VAL A 261 2.59 16.55 21.63
N ASP A 262 2.97 17.71 22.12
CA ASP A 262 3.12 17.94 23.55
C ASP A 262 1.73 17.92 24.23
N THR A 263 1.41 16.81 24.86
CA THR A 263 0.16 16.62 25.63
C THR A 263 0.26 17.18 27.05
N SER A 264 1.45 17.61 27.49
CA SER A 264 1.70 18.16 28.83
C SER A 264 1.29 19.63 28.95
N LYS A 265 1.23 20.36 27.83
CA LYS A 265 0.66 21.70 27.74
C LYS A 265 -0.86 21.63 27.64
N LYS A 266 -1.54 21.34 28.75
CA LYS A 266 -2.98 21.60 28.86
C LYS A 266 -3.26 23.11 28.86
N ARG A 267 -4.34 23.45 28.16
CA ARG A 267 -5.02 24.75 28.14
C ARG A 267 -5.35 25.27 29.53
#